data_AF-A0A821YF69-F1
#
_entry.id   AF-A0A821YF69-F1
#
_cell.length_a   1.000
_cell.length_b   1.000
_cell.length_c   1.000
_cell.angle_alpha   90.00
_cell.angle_beta   90.00
_cell.angle_gamma   90.00
#
_symmetry.space_group_name_H-M   'P 1'
#
loop_
_entity.id
_entity.type
_entity.pdbx_description
1 polymer ?
#
loop_
_entity_poly.entity_id
_entity_poly.type
_entity_poly.pdbx_seq_one_letter_code
_entity_poly.pdbx_strand_id
1 'polypeptide(L)'
;MNIACTICLDRFFLSSIISASPCGHLFHDKCLDRWLVDERKKTCPQCRTSITPKQILKKLYLMEPLCQTQVPSGGQDSFELLHQLETQEAKLLECEQRCRKTLSDLQKVLSIYFIRYLSFRHVDLSNKKDEQIKSLQAKLGEYRNVELIYKGLASNFKAELQKMVGSCQTIQDKDRVIEELIRYNVILKEEHSKMSDDKQDLIRNLDRITAQCEKMQLEKRQALKR
;
A
#
# COMPACT_ATOMS: atom_id res chain seq x y z
N MET A 1 -43.76 12.30 7.95
CA MET A 1 -42.71 11.39 8.45
C MET A 1 -41.58 12.23 9.01
N ASN A 2 -41.15 12.02 10.25
CA ASN A 2 -40.05 12.77 10.86
C ASN A 2 -38.80 11.88 10.88
N ILE A 3 -37.91 12.05 9.89
CA ILE A 3 -36.66 11.30 9.78
C ILE A 3 -35.58 12.13 10.49
N ALA A 4 -35.04 11.61 11.60
CA ALA A 4 -34.07 12.29 12.46
C ALA A 4 -32.97 11.34 12.93
N CYS A 5 -31.81 11.87 13.29
CA CYS A 5 -30.68 11.08 13.79
C CYS A 5 -30.90 10.73 15.26
N THR A 6 -30.96 9.45 15.62
CA THR A 6 -31.23 9.04 17.02
C THR A 6 -30.03 9.16 17.95
N ILE A 7 -28.84 9.52 17.43
CA ILE A 7 -27.64 9.80 18.23
C ILE A 7 -27.67 11.24 18.76
N CYS A 8 -27.93 12.23 17.90
CA CYS A 8 -27.95 13.65 18.29
C CYS A 8 -29.36 14.22 18.46
N LEU A 9 -30.39 13.45 18.10
CA LEU A 9 -31.81 13.82 18.15
C LEU A 9 -32.22 14.96 17.18
N ASP A 10 -31.32 15.37 16.28
CA ASP A 10 -31.60 16.40 15.28
C ASP A 10 -32.20 15.84 13.99
N ARG A 11 -33.00 16.68 13.32
CA ARG A 11 -33.56 16.41 11.99
C ARG A 11 -32.45 16.43 10.92
N PHE A 12 -32.67 15.68 9.85
CA PHE A 12 -31.83 15.78 8.67
C PHE A 12 -32.23 16.98 7.82
N PHE A 13 -31.24 17.81 7.44
CA PHE A 13 -31.40 18.89 6.47
C PHE A 13 -30.92 18.44 5.09
N LEU A 14 -31.27 19.19 4.04
CA LEU A 14 -30.79 18.92 2.67
C LEU A 14 -29.25 18.91 2.57
N SER A 15 -28.59 19.71 3.41
CA SER A 15 -27.13 19.76 3.54
C SER A 15 -26.54 18.69 4.47
N SER A 16 -27.38 17.90 5.17
CA SER A 16 -26.90 16.86 6.07
C SER A 16 -26.26 15.73 5.28
N ILE A 17 -25.04 15.37 5.64
CA ILE A 17 -24.38 14.14 5.17
C ILE A 17 -24.88 12.99 6.06
N ILE A 18 -25.56 12.02 5.45
CA ILE A 18 -26.21 10.90 6.14
C ILE A 18 -25.46 9.61 5.82
N SER A 19 -25.43 8.68 6.77
CA SER A 19 -24.93 7.33 6.58
C SER A 19 -25.94 6.31 7.06
N ALA A 20 -26.07 5.20 6.32
CA ALA A 20 -26.96 4.10 6.65
C ALA A 20 -26.18 2.89 7.16
N SER A 21 -26.61 2.38 8.31
CA SER A 21 -26.16 1.09 8.84
C SER A 21 -26.63 -0.08 7.97
N PRO A 22 -26.00 -1.27 8.04
CA PRO A 22 -26.42 -2.46 7.26
C PRO A 22 -27.86 -2.91 7.54
N CYS A 23 -28.42 -2.56 8.70
CA CYS A 23 -29.83 -2.79 9.03
C CYS A 23 -30.80 -1.72 8.49
N GLY A 24 -30.31 -0.72 7.75
CA GLY A 24 -31.13 0.33 7.12
C GLY A 24 -31.39 1.59 7.95
N HIS A 25 -30.99 1.63 9.23
CA HIS A 25 -31.15 2.83 10.06
C HIS A 25 -30.18 3.95 9.66
N LEU A 26 -30.68 5.19 9.69
CA LEU A 26 -30.00 6.40 9.21
C LEU A 26 -29.46 7.26 10.36
N PHE A 27 -28.26 7.82 10.17
CA PHE A 27 -27.58 8.68 11.12
C PHE A 27 -26.80 9.77 10.39
N HIS A 28 -26.50 10.90 11.04
CA HIS A 28 -25.48 11.80 10.50
C HIS A 28 -24.16 11.05 10.38
N ASP A 29 -23.44 11.25 9.28
CA ASP A 29 -22.19 10.52 9.00
C ASP A 29 -21.20 10.63 10.17
N LYS A 30 -21.00 11.86 10.66
CA LYS A 30 -20.15 12.17 11.81
C LYS A 30 -20.64 11.52 13.11
N CYS A 31 -21.94 11.42 13.31
CA CYS A 31 -22.51 10.81 14.51
C CYS A 31 -22.27 9.31 14.52
N LEU A 32 -22.49 8.64 13.38
CA LEU A 32 -22.22 7.22 13.25
C LEU A 32 -20.73 6.90 13.35
N ASP A 33 -19.86 7.73 12.77
CA ASP A 33 -18.41 7.56 12.91
C ASP A 33 -17.95 7.65 14.36
N ARG A 34 -18.40 8.69 15.09
CA ARG A 34 -18.06 8.82 16.52
C ARG A 34 -18.56 7.63 17.34
N TRP A 35 -19.73 7.07 17.00
CA TRP A 35 -20.25 5.89 17.67
C TRP A 35 -19.36 4.66 17.47
N LEU A 36 -18.88 4.44 16.24
CA LEU A 36 -18.12 3.25 15.85
C LEU A 36 -16.62 3.31 16.18
N VAL A 37 -16.07 4.49 16.51
CA VAL A 37 -14.67 4.66 16.95
C VAL A 37 -14.41 3.94 18.28
N ASP A 38 -15.40 3.84 19.16
CA ASP A 38 -15.29 3.07 20.40
C ASP A 38 -15.41 1.57 20.08
N GLU A 39 -14.37 0.79 20.36
CA GLU A 39 -14.32 -0.65 20.02
C GLU A 39 -15.47 -1.46 20.63
N ARG A 40 -16.06 -0.98 21.73
CA ARG A 40 -17.20 -1.64 22.39
C ARG A 40 -18.53 -1.40 21.66
N LYS A 41 -18.58 -0.51 20.67
CA LYS A 41 -19.81 0.01 20.04
C LYS A 41 -19.87 -0.26 18.54
N LYS A 42 -19.41 -1.44 18.09
CA LYS A 42 -19.55 -1.91 16.69
C LYS A 42 -20.96 -2.41 16.36
N THR A 43 -21.98 -1.68 16.80
CA THR A 43 -23.39 -2.06 16.65
C THR A 43 -24.23 -0.84 16.28
N CYS A 44 -25.37 -1.07 15.63
CA CYS A 44 -26.33 -0.03 15.30
C CYS A 44 -26.87 0.62 16.59
N PRO A 45 -26.79 1.95 16.75
CA PRO A 45 -27.34 2.65 17.91
C PRO A 45 -28.84 2.40 18.12
N GLN A 46 -29.58 2.10 17.05
CA GLN A 46 -31.03 1.91 17.09
C GLN A 46 -31.45 0.48 17.44
N CYS A 47 -30.88 -0.52 16.76
CA CYS A 47 -31.34 -1.92 16.85
C CYS A 47 -30.25 -2.90 17.29
N ARG A 48 -29.05 -2.41 17.60
CA ARG A 48 -27.90 -3.18 18.10
C ARG A 48 -27.35 -4.26 17.16
N THR A 49 -27.82 -4.31 15.90
CA THR A 49 -27.24 -5.17 14.87
C THR A 49 -25.75 -4.87 14.71
N SER A 50 -24.92 -5.90 14.62
CA SER A 50 -23.47 -5.76 14.43
C SER A 50 -23.17 -5.02 13.12
N ILE A 51 -22.21 -4.09 13.19
CA ILE A 51 -21.78 -3.26 12.05
C ILE A 51 -20.32 -3.58 11.74
N THR A 52 -20.06 -4.00 10.50
CA THR A 52 -18.71 -3.93 9.94
C THR A 52 -18.56 -2.70 9.05
N PRO A 53 -17.43 -1.97 9.11
CA PRO A 53 -17.24 -0.73 8.34
C PRO A 53 -17.46 -0.86 6.83
N LYS A 54 -17.20 -2.04 6.26
CA LYS A 54 -17.38 -2.34 4.83
C LYS A 54 -18.84 -2.38 4.38
N GLN A 55 -19.79 -2.49 5.31
CA GLN A 55 -21.23 -2.65 5.04
C GLN A 55 -22.04 -1.37 5.26
N ILE A 56 -21.37 -0.25 5.59
CA ILE A 56 -22.04 1.04 5.83
C ILE A 56 -22.15 1.79 4.50
N LEU A 57 -23.36 2.22 4.15
CA LEU A 57 -23.57 3.13 3.03
C LEU A 57 -23.29 4.56 3.51
N LYS A 58 -22.21 5.15 2.98
CA LYS A 58 -21.69 6.45 3.40
C LYS A 58 -22.16 7.56 2.47
N LYS A 59 -22.33 8.76 3.02
CA LYS A 59 -22.55 10.02 2.28
C LYS A 59 -23.78 10.00 1.37
N LEU A 60 -24.93 9.66 1.96
CA LEU A 60 -26.24 9.84 1.36
C LEU A 60 -26.67 11.31 1.48
N TYR A 61 -27.28 11.84 0.43
CA TYR A 61 -27.79 13.20 0.34
C TYR A 61 -29.30 13.18 0.07
N LEU A 62 -30.03 14.07 0.74
CA LEU A 62 -31.47 14.25 0.48
C LEU A 62 -31.62 15.24 -0.69
N MET A 63 -32.20 14.77 -1.79
CA MET A 63 -32.62 15.66 -2.88
C MET A 63 -34.01 16.25 -2.57
N GLU A 64 -34.27 17.48 -3.01
CA GLU A 64 -35.60 18.08 -2.88
C GLU A 64 -36.64 17.34 -3.75
N PRO A 65 -37.90 17.22 -3.27
CA PRO A 65 -39.02 16.99 -4.17
C PRO A 65 -39.28 18.26 -4.99
N LEU A 66 -39.35 18.11 -6.32
CA LEU A 66 -39.80 19.16 -7.24
C LEU A 66 -41.27 19.50 -6.98
N CYS A 67 -41.56 20.40 -6.03
CA CYS A 67 -42.86 21.04 -5.95
C CYS A 67 -42.82 22.34 -5.15
N GLN A 68 -42.98 23.46 -5.86
CA GLN A 68 -44.04 24.43 -5.58
C GLN A 68 -44.29 25.35 -6.78
N THR A 69 -45.54 25.35 -7.20
CA THR A 69 -46.22 26.07 -8.28
C THR A 69 -46.32 27.58 -8.04
N GLN A 70 -46.12 28.40 -9.08
CA GLN A 70 -46.93 29.61 -9.36
C GLN A 70 -47.01 29.81 -10.89
N VAL A 71 -48.18 29.58 -11.48
CA VAL A 71 -48.49 29.95 -12.88
C VAL A 71 -49.23 31.29 -12.83
N PRO A 72 -48.71 32.39 -13.41
CA PRO A 72 -49.45 33.63 -13.50
C PRO A 72 -50.61 33.46 -14.49
N SER A 73 -51.82 33.78 -14.04
CA SER A 73 -53.01 33.86 -14.89
C SER A 73 -52.99 35.16 -15.71
N GLY A 74 -52.50 35.06 -16.93
CA GLY A 74 -52.63 36.06 -17.99
C GLY A 74 -52.30 35.36 -19.30
N GLY A 75 -53.22 35.32 -20.25
CA GLY A 75 -53.06 34.59 -21.50
C GLY A 75 -51.79 35.02 -22.23
N GLN A 76 -50.74 34.19 -22.11
CA GLN A 76 -49.56 34.31 -22.95
C GLN A 76 -49.97 33.83 -24.33
N ASP A 77 -49.79 34.69 -25.32
CA ASP A 77 -50.02 34.36 -26.71
C ASP A 77 -49.19 33.10 -27.06
N SER A 78 -49.78 32.13 -27.76
CA SER A 78 -49.16 30.82 -28.01
C SER A 78 -47.79 30.95 -28.70
N PHE A 79 -47.56 32.07 -29.39
CA PHE A 79 -46.32 32.43 -30.04
C PHE A 79 -45.21 32.84 -29.04
N GLU A 80 -45.56 33.58 -27.98
CA GLU A 80 -44.64 34.00 -26.92
C GLU A 80 -44.10 32.79 -26.15
N LEU A 81 -44.98 31.84 -25.83
CA LEU A 81 -44.63 30.58 -25.16
C LEU A 81 -43.73 29.69 -26.03
N LEU A 82 -44.00 29.59 -27.33
CA LEU A 82 -43.14 28.85 -28.27
C LEU A 82 -41.76 29.48 -28.38
N HIS A 83 -41.67 30.80 -28.51
CA HIS A 83 -40.39 31.50 -28.53
C HIS A 83 -39.61 31.36 -27.21
N GLN A 84 -40.31 31.38 -26.06
CA GLN A 84 -39.70 31.12 -24.76
C GLN A 84 -39.19 29.68 -24.63
N LEU A 85 -39.91 28.69 -25.16
CA LEU A 85 -39.47 27.30 -25.20
C LEU A 85 -38.23 27.13 -26.09
N GLU A 86 -38.24 27.64 -27.32
CA GLU A 86 -37.09 27.58 -28.24
C GLU A 86 -35.85 28.24 -27.65
N THR A 87 -36.01 29.40 -26.99
CA THR A 87 -34.89 30.09 -26.33
C THR A 87 -34.41 29.35 -25.09
N GLN A 88 -35.27 28.65 -24.35
CA GLN A 88 -34.85 27.78 -23.24
C GLN A 88 -34.14 26.52 -23.73
N GLU A 89 -34.61 25.90 -24.80
CA GLU A 89 -33.95 24.75 -25.43
C GLU A 89 -32.54 25.10 -25.92
N ALA A 90 -32.37 26.26 -26.56
CA ALA A 90 -31.06 26.75 -26.98
C ALA A 90 -30.11 26.94 -25.77
N LYS A 91 -30.60 27.53 -24.67
CA LYS A 91 -29.82 27.71 -23.44
C LYS A 91 -29.44 26.37 -22.79
N LEU A 92 -30.34 25.39 -22.81
CA LEU A 92 -30.08 24.05 -22.29
C LEU A 92 -29.01 23.33 -23.11
N LEU A 93 -29.08 23.40 -24.44
CA LEU A 93 -28.07 22.83 -25.32
C LEU A 93 -26.69 23.45 -25.07
N GLU A 94 -26.63 24.78 -24.91
CA GLU A 94 -25.39 25.48 -24.62
C GLU A 94 -24.82 25.12 -23.25
N CYS A 95 -25.68 24.93 -22.24
CA CYS A 95 -25.32 24.44 -20.92
C CYS A 95 -24.77 23.01 -20.97
N GLU A 96 -25.41 22.12 -21.74
CA GLU A 96 -24.96 20.74 -21.93
C GLU A 96 -23.57 20.68 -22.58
N GLN A 97 -23.35 21.48 -23.64
CA GLN A 97 -22.05 21.59 -24.31
C GLN A 97 -20.97 22.09 -23.36
N ARG A 98 -21.30 23.08 -22.52
CA ARG A 98 -20.39 23.62 -21.51
C ARG A 98 -20.02 22.56 -20.47
N CYS A 99 -21.00 21.84 -19.94
CA CYS A 99 -20.79 20.72 -19.02
C CYS A 99 -19.93 19.62 -19.64
N ARG A 100 -20.18 19.25 -20.90
CA ARG A 100 -19.39 18.26 -21.64
C ARG A 100 -17.93 18.68 -21.77
N LYS A 101 -17.67 19.96 -22.07
CA LYS A 101 -16.32 20.51 -22.14
C LYS A 101 -15.63 20.48 -20.77
N THR A 102 -16.30 20.96 -19.72
CA THR A 102 -15.77 20.94 -18.34
C THR A 102 -15.47 19.51 -17.88
N LEU A 103 -16.33 18.54 -18.19
CA LEU A 103 -16.08 17.13 -17.90
C LEU A 103 -14.84 16.59 -18.61
N SER A 104 -14.68 16.88 -19.90
CA SER A 104 -13.48 16.50 -20.66
C SER A 104 -12.21 17.11 -20.06
N ASP A 105 -12.25 18.39 -19.68
CA ASP A 105 -11.11 19.08 -19.10
C ASP A 105 -10.77 18.56 -17.71
N LEU A 106 -11.77 18.28 -16.87
CA LEU A 106 -11.56 17.61 -15.57
C LEU A 106 -10.95 16.21 -15.75
N GLN A 107 -11.39 15.45 -16.75
CA GLN A 107 -10.85 14.13 -17.03
C GLN A 107 -9.36 14.18 -17.42
N LYS A 108 -8.94 15.21 -18.18
CA LYS A 108 -7.52 15.46 -18.50
C LYS A 108 -6.73 15.86 -17.26
N VAL A 109 -7.28 16.71 -16.40
CA VAL A 109 -6.60 17.11 -15.15
C VAL A 109 -6.40 15.88 -14.25
N LEU A 110 -7.44 15.07 -14.07
CA LEU A 110 -7.38 13.84 -13.27
C LEU A 110 -6.36 12.84 -13.83
N SER A 111 -6.26 12.69 -15.15
CA SER A 111 -5.26 11.81 -15.76
C SER A 111 -3.83 12.29 -15.50
N ILE A 112 -3.57 13.61 -15.55
CA ILE A 112 -2.27 14.20 -15.20
C ILE A 112 -1.91 13.94 -13.74
N TYR A 113 -2.83 14.18 -12.81
CA TYR A 113 -2.61 13.91 -11.38
C TYR A 113 -2.34 12.43 -11.13
N PHE A 114 -3.08 11.54 -11.80
CA PHE A 114 -2.90 10.09 -11.68
C PHE A 114 -1.54 9.64 -12.20
N ILE A 115 -1.12 10.09 -13.38
CA ILE A 115 0.20 9.79 -13.96
C ILE A 115 1.32 10.28 -13.02
N ARG A 116 1.20 11.49 -12.47
CA ARG A 116 2.17 12.06 -11.53
C ARG A 116 2.26 11.25 -10.23
N TYR A 117 1.13 10.84 -9.67
CA TYR A 117 1.07 10.00 -8.48
C TYR A 117 1.72 8.63 -8.71
N LEU A 118 1.39 7.96 -9.81
CA LEU A 118 2.00 6.66 -10.15
C LEU A 118 3.51 6.79 -10.39
N SER A 119 3.95 7.85 -11.09
CA SER A 119 5.36 8.12 -11.32
C SER A 119 6.14 8.31 -10.01
N PHE A 120 5.58 9.08 -9.07
CA PHE A 120 6.16 9.27 -7.75
C PHE A 120 6.24 7.96 -6.96
N ARG A 121 5.14 7.20 -6.89
CA ARG A 121 5.09 5.87 -6.26
C ARG A 121 6.15 4.92 -6.82
N HIS A 122 6.35 4.92 -8.14
CA HIS A 122 7.33 4.05 -8.79
C HIS A 122 8.77 4.45 -8.45
N VAL A 123 9.07 5.76 -8.37
CA VAL A 123 10.40 6.25 -7.96
C VAL A 123 10.67 5.89 -6.50
N ASP A 124 9.70 6.10 -5.60
CA ASP A 124 9.83 5.76 -4.18
C ASP A 124 10.10 4.27 -3.95
N LEU A 125 9.37 3.39 -4.66
CA LEU A 125 9.61 1.94 -4.61
C LEU A 125 10.97 1.54 -5.19
N SER A 126 11.43 2.21 -6.25
CA SER A 126 12.75 1.97 -6.82
C SER A 126 13.85 2.30 -5.81
N ASN A 127 13.78 3.49 -5.19
CA ASN A 127 14.76 3.93 -4.20
C ASN A 127 14.86 2.97 -3.01
N LYS A 128 13.71 2.49 -2.49
CA LYS A 128 13.66 1.49 -1.42
C LYS A 128 14.36 0.18 -1.80
N LYS A 129 14.19 -0.28 -3.05
CA LYS A 129 14.90 -1.48 -3.53
C LYS A 129 16.40 -1.24 -3.67
N ASP A 130 16.81 -0.06 -4.12
CA ASP A 130 18.24 0.31 -4.22
C ASP A 130 18.92 0.37 -2.84
N GLU A 131 18.23 0.88 -1.82
CA GLU A 131 18.71 0.85 -0.43
C GLU A 131 18.86 -0.59 0.09
N GLN A 132 17.88 -1.46 -0.19
CA GLN A 132 17.96 -2.87 0.17
C GLN A 132 19.15 -3.57 -0.51
N ILE A 133 19.38 -3.31 -1.80
CA ILE A 133 20.54 -3.84 -2.55
C ILE A 133 21.84 -3.40 -1.88
N LYS A 134 21.99 -2.11 -1.56
CA LYS A 134 23.19 -1.59 -0.89
C LYS A 134 23.43 -2.26 0.46
N SER A 135 22.37 -2.43 1.26
CA SER A 135 22.44 -3.12 2.56
C SER A 135 22.88 -4.58 2.42
N LEU A 136 22.32 -5.32 1.46
CA LEU A 136 22.69 -6.71 1.20
C LEU A 136 24.14 -6.84 0.69
N GLN A 137 24.56 -5.92 -0.18
CA GLN A 137 25.95 -5.87 -0.67
C GLN A 137 26.95 -5.62 0.45
N ALA A 138 26.63 -4.72 1.39
CA ALA A 138 27.47 -4.46 2.56
C ALA A 138 27.63 -5.73 3.42
N LYS A 139 26.51 -6.42 3.73
CA LYS A 139 26.54 -7.70 4.45
C LYS A 139 27.38 -8.74 3.74
N LEU A 140 27.21 -8.92 2.42
CA LEU A 140 28.04 -9.84 1.64
C LEU A 140 29.54 -9.49 1.72
N GLY A 141 29.88 -8.21 1.81
CA GLY A 141 31.24 -7.74 2.08
C GLY A 141 31.78 -8.22 3.43
N GLU A 142 30.97 -8.13 4.50
CA GLU A 142 31.32 -8.64 5.83
C GLU A 142 31.59 -10.15 5.81
N TYR A 143 30.73 -10.93 5.14
CA TYR A 143 30.93 -12.37 4.96
C TYR A 143 32.24 -12.70 4.25
N ARG A 144 32.61 -11.95 3.20
CA ARG A 144 33.90 -12.12 2.52
C ARG A 144 35.09 -11.85 3.44
N ASN A 145 34.99 -10.86 4.31
CA ASN A 145 36.04 -10.56 5.29
C ASN A 145 36.20 -11.69 6.32
N VAL A 146 35.09 -12.23 6.83
CA VAL A 146 35.11 -13.40 7.73
C VAL A 146 35.71 -14.62 7.04
N GLU A 147 35.38 -14.85 5.76
CA GLU A 147 35.95 -15.95 4.97
C GLU A 147 37.48 -15.83 4.82
N LEU A 148 38.01 -14.61 4.64
CA LEU A 148 39.45 -14.34 4.60
C LEU A 148 40.12 -14.60 5.95
N ILE A 149 39.51 -14.15 7.05
CA ILE A 149 40.01 -14.38 8.41
C ILE A 149 40.07 -15.88 8.71
N TYR A 150 39.02 -16.62 8.39
CA TYR A 150 38.97 -18.07 8.57
C TYR A 150 40.08 -18.79 7.78
N LYS A 151 40.27 -18.43 6.51
CA LYS A 151 41.35 -18.99 5.68
C LYS A 151 42.73 -18.71 6.28
N GLY A 152 42.96 -17.50 6.79
CA GLY A 152 44.20 -17.11 7.47
C GLY A 152 44.45 -17.91 8.75
N LEU A 153 43.45 -18.03 9.62
CA LEU A 153 43.52 -18.84 10.83
C LEU A 153 43.82 -20.31 10.50
N ALA A 154 43.13 -20.89 9.52
CA ALA A 154 43.36 -22.25 9.09
C ALA A 154 44.80 -22.49 8.60
N SER A 155 45.39 -21.54 7.85
CA SER A 155 46.81 -21.63 7.45
C SER A 155 47.77 -21.54 8.63
N ASN A 156 47.49 -20.67 9.61
CA ASN A 156 48.32 -20.53 10.81
C ASN A 156 48.27 -21.80 11.66
N PHE A 157 47.08 -22.33 11.93
CA PHE A 157 46.91 -23.59 12.65
C PHE A 157 47.63 -24.74 11.94
N LYS A 158 47.51 -24.84 10.61
CA LYS A 158 48.21 -25.87 9.83
C LYS A 158 49.73 -25.79 10.01
N ALA A 159 50.30 -24.58 10.00
CA ALA A 159 51.73 -24.38 10.21
C ALA A 159 52.16 -24.72 11.65
N GLU A 160 51.37 -24.34 12.65
CA GLU A 160 51.64 -24.66 14.07
C GLU A 160 51.59 -26.18 14.31
N LEU A 161 50.62 -26.88 13.70
CA LEU A 161 50.53 -28.34 13.77
C LEU A 161 51.73 -29.03 13.14
N GLN A 162 52.21 -28.55 11.99
CA GLN A 162 53.41 -29.10 11.36
C GLN A 162 54.64 -28.96 12.26
N LYS A 163 54.77 -27.86 13.00
CA LYS A 163 55.85 -27.68 14.00
C LYS A 163 55.70 -28.63 15.19
N MET A 164 54.49 -28.76 15.75
CA MET A 164 54.23 -29.63 16.90
C MET A 164 54.39 -31.12 16.57
N VAL A 165 53.95 -31.55 15.38
CA VAL A 165 54.16 -32.93 14.91
C VAL A 165 55.65 -33.23 14.77
N GLY A 166 56.45 -32.25 14.35
CA GLY A 166 57.91 -32.35 14.26
C GLY A 166 58.63 -32.45 15.61
N SER A 167 58.01 -32.01 16.72
CA SER A 167 58.64 -31.96 18.06
C SER A 167 58.17 -33.05 19.03
N CYS A 168 57.19 -33.87 18.65
CA CYS A 168 56.51 -34.77 19.58
C CYS A 168 57.15 -36.18 19.65
N GLN A 169 57.56 -36.58 20.87
CA GLN A 169 58.46 -37.73 21.15
C GLN A 169 57.75 -39.05 21.53
N THR A 170 56.45 -39.04 21.91
CA THR A 170 55.67 -40.27 22.23
C THR A 170 54.27 -40.27 21.59
N ILE A 171 53.60 -41.43 21.54
CA ILE A 171 52.33 -41.63 20.81
C ILE A 171 51.11 -41.10 21.59
N GLN A 172 51.07 -41.21 22.91
CA GLN A 172 49.93 -40.78 23.73
C GLN A 172 49.71 -39.25 23.73
N ASP A 173 50.78 -38.46 23.65
CA ASP A 173 50.67 -36.99 23.53
C ASP A 173 50.05 -36.57 22.19
N LYS A 174 50.18 -37.40 21.15
CA LYS A 174 49.61 -37.14 19.82
C LYS A 174 48.10 -37.40 19.80
N ASP A 175 47.63 -38.46 20.47
CA ASP A 175 46.22 -38.85 20.44
C ASP A 175 45.29 -37.82 21.11
N ARG A 176 45.70 -37.25 22.26
CA ARG A 176 44.90 -36.23 22.95
C ARG A 176 44.76 -34.94 22.12
N VAL A 177 45.85 -34.52 21.47
CA VAL A 177 45.86 -33.34 20.61
C VAL A 177 45.03 -33.59 19.35
N ILE A 178 45.09 -34.79 18.78
CA ILE A 178 44.26 -35.18 17.62
C ILE A 178 42.76 -35.14 17.98
N GLU A 179 42.35 -35.63 19.15
CA GLU A 179 40.94 -35.60 19.56
C GLU A 179 40.39 -34.18 19.73
N GLU A 180 41.15 -33.25 20.33
CA GLU A 180 40.73 -31.85 20.44
C GLU A 180 40.66 -31.16 19.08
N LEU A 181 41.61 -31.44 18.19
CA LEU A 181 41.59 -30.91 16.83
C LEU A 181 40.41 -31.44 16.02
N ILE A 182 40.07 -32.72 16.15
CA ILE A 182 38.89 -33.30 15.49
C ILE A 182 37.63 -32.60 15.98
N ARG A 183 37.46 -32.40 17.29
CA ARG A 183 36.32 -31.65 17.85
C ARG A 183 36.21 -30.25 17.28
N TYR A 184 37.31 -29.49 17.26
CA TYR A 184 37.30 -28.13 16.72
C TYR A 184 37.02 -28.11 15.22
N ASN A 185 37.55 -29.08 14.45
CA ASN A 185 37.30 -29.20 13.01
C ASN A 185 35.82 -29.45 12.69
N VAL A 186 35.14 -30.26 13.50
CA VAL A 186 33.69 -30.52 13.35
C VAL A 186 32.91 -29.21 13.55
N ILE A 187 33.17 -28.48 14.63
CA ILE A 187 32.49 -27.20 14.92
C ILE A 187 32.72 -26.18 13.80
N LEU A 188 33.98 -25.99 13.38
CA LEU A 188 34.30 -25.06 12.31
C LEU A 188 33.65 -25.43 10.98
N LYS A 189 33.54 -26.73 10.67
CA LYS A 189 32.84 -27.20 9.46
C LYS A 189 31.34 -26.90 9.52
N GLU A 190 30.71 -27.10 10.66
CA GLU A 190 29.29 -26.77 10.85
C GLU A 190 29.02 -25.28 10.72
N GLU A 191 29.85 -24.44 11.36
CA GLU A 191 29.74 -22.98 11.25
C GLU A 191 29.98 -22.51 9.81
N HIS A 192 31.01 -23.04 9.14
CA HIS A 192 31.27 -22.73 7.73
C HIS A 192 30.11 -23.16 6.82
N SER A 193 29.48 -24.31 7.08
CA SER A 193 28.30 -24.76 6.33
C SER A 193 27.14 -23.79 6.49
N LYS A 194 26.81 -23.40 7.73
CA LYS A 194 25.74 -22.43 8.01
C LYS A 194 26.00 -21.08 7.33
N MET A 195 27.22 -20.57 7.43
CA MET A 195 27.62 -19.32 6.79
C MET A 195 27.56 -19.40 5.26
N SER A 196 27.85 -20.58 4.69
CA SER A 196 27.71 -20.82 3.25
C SER A 196 26.25 -20.84 2.82
N ASP A 197 25.36 -21.46 3.59
CA ASP A 197 23.92 -21.51 3.31
C ASP A 197 23.30 -20.10 3.39
N ASP A 198 23.62 -19.34 4.44
CA ASP A 198 23.19 -17.94 4.61
C ASP A 198 23.68 -17.05 3.44
N LYS A 199 24.92 -17.24 3.00
CA LYS A 199 25.48 -16.55 1.83
C LYS A 199 24.71 -16.89 0.56
N GLN A 200 24.36 -18.16 0.33
CA GLN A 200 23.56 -18.56 -0.83
C GLN A 200 22.15 -17.97 -0.78
N ASP A 201 21.51 -17.90 0.39
CA ASP A 201 20.21 -17.27 0.55
C ASP A 201 20.25 -15.76 0.28
N LEU A 202 21.30 -15.07 0.73
CA LEU A 202 21.52 -13.66 0.42
C LEU A 202 21.69 -13.45 -1.09
N ILE A 203 22.46 -14.31 -1.78
CA ILE A 203 22.63 -14.25 -3.24
C ILE A 203 21.27 -14.44 -3.94
N ARG A 204 20.51 -15.49 -3.58
CA ARG A 204 19.17 -15.74 -4.15
C ARG A 204 18.23 -14.56 -3.96
N ASN A 205 18.26 -13.92 -2.79
CA ASN A 205 17.44 -12.74 -2.51
C ASN A 205 17.87 -11.53 -3.35
N LEU A 206 19.18 -11.32 -3.50
CA LEU A 206 19.74 -10.25 -4.33
C LEU A 206 19.33 -10.42 -5.80
N ASP A 207 19.46 -11.63 -6.35
CA ASP A 207 19.08 -11.95 -7.74
C ASP A 207 17.59 -11.68 -7.98
N ARG A 208 16.74 -12.09 -7.02
CA ARG A 208 15.30 -11.84 -7.10
C ARG A 208 14.97 -10.35 -7.13
N ILE A 209 15.58 -9.54 -6.25
CA ILE A 209 15.32 -8.10 -6.20
C ILE A 209 15.85 -7.41 -7.46
N THR A 210 17.02 -7.81 -7.93
CA THR A 210 17.64 -7.28 -9.15
C THR A 210 16.76 -7.54 -10.37
N ALA A 211 16.29 -8.77 -10.56
CA ALA A 211 15.38 -9.14 -11.64
C ALA A 211 14.05 -8.35 -11.58
N GLN A 212 13.52 -8.11 -10.38
CA GLN A 212 12.33 -7.27 -10.22
C GLN A 212 12.60 -5.80 -10.62
N CYS A 213 13.78 -5.26 -10.28
CA CYS A 213 14.17 -3.91 -10.69
C CYS A 213 14.32 -3.81 -12.21
N GLU A 214 14.97 -4.77 -12.85
CA GLU A 214 15.13 -4.83 -14.31
C GLU A 214 13.78 -4.91 -15.03
N LYS A 215 12.86 -5.75 -14.53
CA LYS A 215 11.50 -5.85 -15.06
C LYS A 215 10.74 -4.52 -14.97
N MET A 216 10.77 -3.86 -13.81
CA MET A 216 10.14 -2.55 -13.63
C MET A 216 10.75 -1.48 -14.57
N GLN A 217 12.07 -1.50 -14.76
CA GLN A 217 12.73 -0.58 -15.70
C GLN A 217 12.32 -0.85 -17.16
N LEU A 218 12.16 -2.11 -17.54
CA LEU A 218 11.70 -2.50 -18.88
C LEU A 218 10.26 -2.05 -19.13
N GLU A 219 9.35 -2.32 -18.17
CA GLU A 219 7.95 -1.88 -18.24
C GLU A 219 7.86 -0.35 -18.36
N LYS A 220 8.66 0.39 -17.60
CA LYS A 220 8.77 1.85 -17.70
C LYS A 220 9.22 2.29 -19.10
N ARG A 221 10.27 1.68 -19.65
CA ARG A 221 10.78 2.00 -21.02
C ARG A 221 9.75 1.70 -22.10
N GLN A 222 8.95 0.64 -21.95
CA GLN A 222 7.88 0.29 -22.89
C GLN A 222 6.70 1.26 -22.78
N ALA A 223 6.32 1.68 -21.57
CA ALA A 223 5.27 2.67 -21.35
C ALA A 223 5.61 4.06 -21.91
N LEU A 224 6.89 4.46 -21.88
CA LEU A 224 7.37 5.72 -22.47
C LEU A 224 7.41 5.73 -24.01
N LYS A 225 7.31 4.56 -24.66
CA LYS A 225 7.32 4.41 -26.13
C LYS A 225 5.91 4.33 -26.74
N ARG A 226 4.87 4.29 -25.93
CA ARG A 226 3.45 4.27 -26.33
C ARG A 226 2.84 5.65 -26.13
#